data_AF-A0A0C9WS78-F1
#
_entry.id   AF-A0A0C9WS78-F1
#
_cell.length_a   1.000
_cell.length_b   1.000
_cell.length_c   1.000
_cell.angle_alpha   90.00
_cell.angle_beta   90.00
_cell.angle_gamma   90.00
#
_symmetry.space_group_name_H-M   'P 1'
#
loop_
_entity.id
_entity.type
_entity.pdbx_description
1 polymer ?
#
loop_
_entity_poly.entity_id
_entity_poly.type
_entity_poly.pdbx_seq_one_letter_code
_entity_poly.pdbx_strand_id
1 'polypeptide(L)'
;KLNKLKSNYKKWNKDMTHYLAINGLLSYVLGEKSKPSPSSEPRAHENWIENDCFAYTAITMNVSDDNGAELDMAKGAKVAWDTLRERHQNEGPVRQVDLLRTALNVKCKKGMPLPQTCRKICDAVDQAFMMGDFTVDLFHCIAIINSLEDFPHICSSILWDLRASTKEKEYTSKDIRHYLESKETLHSATKSFSVSDIALTAHTKSPNVPTCSNCKRQGHSNLYCISPGGGMAGKTIQE
;
A
#
# COMPACT_ATOMS: atom_id res chain seq x y z
N LYS A 1 1.55 22.36 18.98
CA LYS A 1 0.77 22.17 17.73
C LYS A 1 1.02 20.78 17.14
N LEU A 2 -0.03 20.13 16.60
CA LEU A 2 0.03 18.86 15.90
C LEU A 2 0.80 19.02 14.59
N ASN A 3 1.87 18.24 14.42
CA ASN A 3 2.74 18.34 13.26
C ASN A 3 3.15 16.94 12.78
N LYS A 4 2.91 16.68 11.49
CA LYS A 4 3.21 15.40 10.87
C LYS A 4 4.70 15.02 10.96
N LEU A 5 5.60 15.98 10.77
CA LEU A 5 7.05 15.74 10.84
C LEU A 5 7.54 15.39 12.24
N LYS A 6 6.90 15.95 13.27
CA LYS A 6 7.25 15.72 14.68
C LYS A 6 6.65 14.44 15.26
N SER A 7 5.81 13.74 14.51
CA SER A 7 5.10 12.52 14.95
C SER A 7 4.47 12.63 16.35
N ASN A 8 3.95 13.80 16.70
CA ASN A 8 3.58 14.12 18.09
C ASN A 8 2.09 13.86 18.39
N TYR A 9 1.40 13.07 17.56
CA TYR A 9 -0.04 12.88 17.65
C TYR A 9 -0.50 12.31 18.99
N LYS A 10 0.14 11.26 19.53
CA LYS A 10 -0.26 10.65 20.82
C LYS A 10 -0.24 11.66 21.97
N LYS A 11 0.84 12.45 22.05
CA LYS A 11 0.97 13.54 23.03
C LYS A 11 -0.06 14.64 22.78
N TRP A 12 -0.17 15.12 21.54
CA TRP A 12 -1.14 16.15 21.16
C TRP A 12 -2.58 15.72 21.49
N ASN A 13 -2.96 14.48 21.16
CA ASN A 13 -4.28 13.94 21.42
C ASN A 13 -4.58 13.93 22.92
N LYS A 14 -3.62 13.48 23.74
CA LYS A 14 -3.74 13.51 25.21
C LYS A 14 -3.92 14.93 25.73
N ASP A 15 -3.03 15.85 25.34
CA ASP A 15 -3.04 17.24 25.80
C ASP A 15 -4.33 17.96 25.36
N MET A 16 -4.76 17.76 24.12
CA MET A 16 -5.98 18.35 23.56
C MET A 16 -7.24 17.77 24.19
N THR A 17 -7.27 16.46 24.47
CA THR A 17 -8.38 15.82 25.19
C THR A 17 -8.56 16.45 26.57
N HIS A 18 -7.48 16.66 27.32
CA HIS A 18 -7.55 17.33 28.63
C HIS A 18 -8.04 18.78 28.50
N TYR A 19 -7.52 19.53 27.52
CA TYR A 19 -7.95 20.89 27.26
C TYR A 19 -9.46 20.96 26.98
N LEU A 20 -9.96 20.11 26.09
CA LEU A 20 -11.38 20.07 25.75
C LEU A 20 -12.24 19.62 26.94
N ALA A 21 -11.76 18.69 27.76
CA ALA A 21 -12.46 18.22 28.95
C ALA A 21 -12.63 19.33 30.00
N ILE A 22 -11.54 20.04 30.34
CA ILE A 22 -11.55 21.12 31.33
C ILE A 22 -12.47 22.27 30.90
N ASN A 23 -12.58 22.51 29.59
CA ASN A 23 -13.46 23.55 29.03
C ASN A 23 -14.89 23.06 28.74
N GLY A 24 -15.25 21.80 29.05
CA GLY A 24 -16.59 21.27 28.79
C GLY A 24 -16.94 21.06 27.30
N LEU A 25 -15.92 21.03 26.44
CA LEU A 25 -16.05 20.92 24.97
C LEU A 25 -15.90 19.47 24.47
N LEU A 26 -15.39 18.56 25.30
CA LEU A 26 -15.07 17.18 24.89
C LEU A 26 -16.27 16.44 24.28
N SER A 27 -17.47 16.60 24.85
CA SER A 27 -18.68 15.93 24.35
C SER A 27 -19.07 16.35 22.92
N TYR A 28 -18.67 17.54 22.47
CA TYR A 28 -18.95 18.03 21.12
C TYR A 28 -18.05 17.35 20.08
N VAL A 29 -16.76 17.18 20.40
CA VAL A 29 -15.82 16.50 19.50
C VAL A 29 -16.04 14.99 19.45
N LEU A 30 -16.53 14.39 20.53
CA LEU A 30 -16.90 12.98 20.56
C LEU A 30 -18.23 12.71 19.84
N GLY A 31 -19.12 13.73 19.76
CA GLY A 31 -20.46 13.60 19.17
C GLY A 31 -21.52 13.08 20.14
N GLU A 32 -21.26 13.17 21.44
CA GLU A 32 -22.20 12.73 22.47
C GLU A 32 -23.36 13.72 22.64
N LYS A 33 -23.16 14.99 22.25
CA LYS A 33 -24.21 16.01 22.22
C LYS A 33 -24.79 16.18 20.82
N SER A 34 -26.00 15.68 20.63
CA SER A 34 -26.78 15.94 19.42
C SER A 34 -27.13 17.42 19.28
N LYS A 35 -27.11 17.93 18.03
CA LYS A 35 -27.51 19.30 17.71
C LYS A 35 -29.02 19.48 17.96
N PRO A 36 -29.44 20.39 18.86
CA PRO A 36 -30.86 20.64 19.13
C PRO A 36 -31.59 21.19 17.91
N SER A 37 -32.91 21.01 17.84
CA SER A 37 -33.70 21.59 16.74
C SER A 37 -33.86 23.10 16.92
N PRO A 38 -33.61 23.91 15.87
CA PRO A 38 -33.76 25.36 15.95
C PRO A 38 -35.23 25.80 16.15
N SER A 39 -36.20 24.96 15.77
CA SER A 39 -37.62 25.30 15.88
C SER A 39 -38.21 25.00 17.26
N SER A 40 -37.73 23.95 17.94
CA SER A 40 -38.21 23.58 19.27
C SER A 40 -37.39 24.22 20.40
N GLU A 41 -36.07 24.35 20.21
CA GLU A 41 -35.14 24.75 21.25
C GLU A 41 -34.08 25.75 20.71
N PRO A 42 -34.49 26.95 20.27
CA PRO A 42 -33.62 27.91 19.56
C PRO A 42 -32.39 28.32 20.39
N ARG A 43 -32.54 28.58 21.69
CA ARG A 43 -31.41 28.95 22.57
C ARG A 43 -30.40 27.82 22.73
N ALA A 44 -30.89 26.59 22.88
CA ALA A 44 -30.02 25.43 23.00
C ALA A 44 -29.27 25.17 21.68
N HIS A 45 -29.93 25.41 20.55
CA HIS A 45 -29.33 25.33 19.22
C HIS A 45 -28.20 26.35 19.03
N GLU A 46 -28.43 27.62 19.37
CA GLU A 46 -27.40 28.68 19.29
C GLU A 46 -26.21 28.35 20.19
N ASN A 47 -26.45 28.00 21.46
CA ASN A 47 -25.39 27.58 22.39
C ASN A 47 -24.63 26.36 21.88
N TRP A 48 -25.30 25.41 21.21
CA TRP A 48 -24.63 24.25 20.63
C TRP A 48 -23.69 24.68 19.50
N ILE A 49 -24.13 25.57 18.61
CA ILE A 49 -23.31 26.08 17.49
C ILE A 49 -22.07 26.82 18.02
N GLU A 50 -22.24 27.68 19.02
CA GLU A 50 -21.12 28.43 19.60
C GLU A 50 -20.07 27.49 20.22
N ASN A 51 -20.51 26.48 20.97
CA ASN A 51 -19.60 25.51 21.58
C ASN A 51 -18.92 24.60 20.55
N ASP A 52 -19.63 24.19 19.50
CA ASP A 52 -19.02 23.44 18.39
C ASP A 52 -17.98 24.29 17.65
N CYS A 53 -18.29 25.56 17.37
CA CYS A 53 -17.35 26.50 16.77
C CYS A 53 -16.12 26.74 17.67
N PHE A 54 -16.32 26.85 19.00
CA PHE A 54 -15.22 27.00 19.94
C PHE A 54 -14.34 25.75 19.99
N ALA A 55 -14.94 24.57 20.05
CA ALA A 55 -14.20 23.31 20.00
C ALA A 55 -13.39 23.17 18.70
N TYR A 56 -14.00 23.48 17.55
CA TYR A 56 -13.32 23.48 16.25
C TYR A 56 -12.13 24.45 16.25
N THR A 57 -12.33 25.69 16.70
CA THR A 57 -11.29 26.72 16.73
C THR A 57 -10.14 26.32 17.65
N ALA A 58 -10.45 25.76 18.82
CA ALA A 58 -9.43 25.27 19.74
C ALA A 58 -8.58 24.15 19.11
N ILE A 59 -9.20 23.24 18.35
CA ILE A 59 -8.49 22.20 17.59
C ILE A 59 -7.59 22.84 16.55
N THR A 60 -8.12 23.68 15.66
CA THR A 60 -7.38 24.23 14.52
C THR A 60 -6.22 25.13 14.95
N MET A 61 -6.37 25.93 16.00
CA MET A 61 -5.27 26.72 16.58
C MET A 61 -4.10 25.85 17.06
N ASN A 62 -4.40 24.60 17.46
CA ASN A 62 -3.43 23.63 17.94
C ASN A 62 -2.92 22.68 16.85
N VAL A 63 -3.24 22.95 15.58
CA VAL A 63 -2.79 22.19 14.42
C VAL A 63 -1.81 23.05 13.59
N SER A 64 -0.83 22.41 12.93
CA SER A 64 0.07 23.12 11.99
C SER A 64 -0.63 23.32 10.65
N ASP A 65 -0.25 24.35 9.90
CA ASP A 65 -0.94 24.77 8.66
C ASP A 65 -1.15 23.62 7.65
N ASP A 66 -0.14 22.77 7.45
CA ASP A 66 -0.21 21.59 6.57
C ASP A 66 -1.35 20.61 6.92
N ASN A 67 -1.70 20.52 8.21
CA ASN A 67 -2.78 19.65 8.68
C ASN A 67 -4.13 20.37 8.69
N GLY A 68 -4.14 21.71 8.72
CA GLY A 68 -5.34 22.54 8.83
C GLY A 68 -6.05 22.82 7.50
N ALA A 69 -5.34 22.72 6.36
CA ALA A 69 -5.88 23.07 5.04
C ALA A 69 -7.13 22.27 4.60
N GLU A 70 -7.31 21.06 5.13
CA GLU A 70 -8.45 20.18 4.81
C GLU A 70 -9.58 20.24 5.84
N LEU A 71 -9.40 21.01 6.93
CA LEU A 71 -10.41 21.12 7.99
C LEU A 71 -11.42 22.19 7.61
N ASP A 72 -12.68 21.78 7.48
CA ASP A 72 -13.79 22.66 7.14
C ASP A 72 -14.64 22.96 8.38
N MET A 73 -14.70 24.24 8.78
CA MET A 73 -15.49 24.70 9.90
C MET A 73 -16.98 24.37 9.74
N ALA A 74 -17.49 24.35 8.51
CA ALA A 74 -18.90 24.05 8.25
C ALA A 74 -19.28 22.60 8.62
N LYS A 75 -18.29 21.69 8.71
CA LYS A 75 -18.51 20.30 9.11
C LYS A 75 -18.46 20.08 10.63
N GLY A 76 -18.04 21.10 11.38
CA GLY A 76 -18.04 21.09 12.84
C GLY A 76 -16.84 20.39 13.49
N ALA A 77 -16.77 20.48 14.82
CA ALA A 77 -15.61 20.06 15.60
C ALA A 77 -15.41 18.55 15.60
N LYS A 78 -16.51 17.78 15.62
CA LYS A 78 -16.47 16.32 15.54
C LYS A 78 -15.77 15.83 14.28
N VAL A 79 -16.18 16.35 13.13
CA VAL A 79 -15.61 15.92 11.84
C VAL A 79 -14.14 16.28 11.78
N ALA A 80 -13.76 17.47 12.26
CA ALA A 80 -12.36 17.87 12.35
C ALA A 80 -11.54 16.93 13.25
N TRP A 81 -12.07 16.59 14.43
CA TRP A 81 -11.43 15.67 15.38
C TRP A 81 -11.24 14.26 14.79
N ASP A 82 -12.31 13.71 14.20
CA ASP A 82 -12.30 12.37 13.61
C ASP A 82 -11.36 12.30 12.40
N THR A 83 -11.32 13.34 11.57
CA THR A 83 -10.42 13.45 10.40
C THR A 83 -8.94 13.44 10.83
N LEU A 84 -8.59 14.25 11.84
CA LEU A 84 -7.23 14.27 12.38
C LEU A 84 -6.85 12.94 13.01
N ARG A 85 -7.80 12.31 13.72
CA ARG A 85 -7.59 11.01 14.35
C ARG A 85 -7.31 9.94 13.31
N GLU A 86 -8.14 9.82 12.29
CA GLU A 86 -7.99 8.81 11.24
C GLU A 86 -6.66 8.96 10.50
N ARG A 87 -6.31 10.19 10.10
CA ARG A 87 -5.06 10.48 9.39
C ARG A 87 -3.83 10.04 10.19
N HIS A 88 -3.80 10.36 11.49
CA HIS A 88 -2.61 10.11 12.31
C HIS A 88 -2.58 8.73 12.97
N GLN A 89 -3.71 8.04 13.10
CA GLN A 89 -3.74 6.65 13.55
C GLN A 89 -3.14 5.70 12.50
N ASN A 90 -3.41 5.92 11.21
CA ASN A 90 -2.89 5.08 10.13
C ASN A 90 -1.40 5.36 9.81
N GLU A 91 -0.91 6.57 10.10
CA GLU A 91 0.51 6.90 9.92
C GLU A 91 1.42 6.32 11.02
N GLY A 92 0.87 5.91 12.17
CA GLY A 92 1.65 5.47 13.33
C GLY A 92 2.60 4.31 13.00
N PRO A 93 2.08 3.09 12.70
CA PRO A 93 2.91 1.90 12.51
C PRO A 93 3.92 2.03 11.36
N VAL A 94 3.50 2.53 10.20
CA VAL A 94 4.39 2.68 9.03
C VAL A 94 5.54 3.63 9.33
N ARG A 95 5.23 4.77 9.95
CA ARG A 95 6.25 5.75 10.27
C ARG A 95 7.16 5.31 11.41
N GLN A 96 6.65 4.50 12.34
CA GLN A 96 7.48 3.78 13.31
C GLN A 96 8.47 2.85 12.61
N VAL A 97 8.02 2.07 11.62
CA VAL A 97 8.90 1.22 10.81
C VAL A 97 9.97 2.04 10.10
N ASP A 98 9.58 3.15 9.44
CA ASP A 98 10.53 4.02 8.73
C ASP A 98 11.58 4.65 9.66
N LEU A 99 11.16 5.17 10.81
CA LEU A 99 12.07 5.78 11.80
C LEU A 99 13.05 4.75 12.37
N LEU A 100 12.56 3.57 12.72
CA LEU A 100 13.40 2.51 13.30
C LEU A 100 14.32 1.89 12.26
N ARG A 101 13.86 1.68 11.03
CA ARG A 101 14.72 1.27 9.91
C ARG A 101 15.81 2.30 9.65
N THR A 102 15.46 3.59 9.66
CA THR A 102 16.43 4.67 9.52
C THR A 102 17.47 4.59 10.63
N ALA A 103 17.03 4.49 11.88
CA ALA A 103 17.90 4.38 13.05
C ALA A 103 18.87 3.18 12.98
N LEU A 104 18.37 2.00 12.57
CA LEU A 104 19.17 0.77 12.43
C LEU A 104 20.18 0.83 11.27
N ASN A 105 19.88 1.61 10.23
CA ASN A 105 20.74 1.77 9.06
C ASN A 105 21.75 2.93 9.18
N VAL A 106 21.62 3.82 10.17
CA VAL A 106 22.65 4.82 10.45
C VAL A 106 23.95 4.11 10.86
N LYS A 107 25.01 4.29 10.06
CA LYS A 107 26.36 3.81 10.39
C LYS A 107 27.24 4.98 10.81
N CYS A 108 27.95 4.84 11.92
CA CYS A 108 29.01 5.79 12.31
C CYS A 108 30.19 5.66 11.35
N LYS A 109 30.48 6.73 10.58
CA LYS A 109 31.61 6.77 9.65
C LYS A 109 32.76 7.62 10.20
N LYS A 110 33.99 7.33 9.78
CA LYS A 110 35.15 8.19 10.07
C LYS A 110 34.89 9.61 9.55
N GLY A 111 35.16 10.62 10.38
CA GLY A 111 34.93 12.04 10.05
C GLY A 111 33.54 12.58 10.41
N MET A 112 32.62 11.76 10.90
CA MET A 112 31.33 12.25 11.42
C MET A 112 31.40 12.51 12.94
N PRO A 113 30.74 13.56 13.47
CA PRO A 113 30.64 13.77 14.91
C PRO A 113 29.81 12.65 15.57
N LEU A 114 30.49 11.68 16.18
CA LEU A 114 29.86 10.51 16.82
C LEU A 114 28.72 10.88 17.77
N PRO A 115 28.85 11.90 18.66
CA PRO A 115 27.78 12.26 19.58
C PRO A 115 26.51 12.75 18.86
N GLN A 116 26.64 13.46 17.73
CA GLN A 116 25.49 13.91 16.95
C GLN A 116 24.83 12.74 16.22
N THR A 117 25.61 11.80 15.70
CA THR A 117 25.08 10.59 15.06
C THR A 117 24.32 9.72 16.06
N CYS A 118 24.88 9.48 17.25
CA CYS A 118 24.19 8.75 18.31
C CYS A 118 22.90 9.44 18.75
N ARG A 119 22.92 10.77 18.91
CA ARG A 119 21.72 11.53 19.26
C ARG A 119 20.61 11.38 18.23
N LYS A 120 20.93 11.46 16.93
CA LYS A 120 19.94 11.24 15.86
C LYS A 120 19.31 9.85 15.92
N ILE A 121 20.09 8.82 16.26
CA ILE A 121 19.58 7.45 16.44
C ILE A 121 18.62 7.40 17.62
N CYS A 122 19.02 7.92 18.78
CA CYS A 122 18.16 7.97 19.98
C CYS A 122 16.87 8.75 19.72
N ASP A 123 16.97 9.95 19.13
CA ASP A 123 15.82 10.80 18.83
C ASP A 123 14.82 10.10 17.89
N ALA A 124 15.32 9.35 16.88
CA ALA A 124 14.46 8.60 15.96
C ALA A 124 13.73 7.43 16.66
N VAL A 125 14.43 6.73 17.55
CA VAL A 125 13.85 5.65 18.37
C VAL A 125 12.79 6.23 19.31
N ASP A 126 13.14 7.26 20.09
CA ASP A 126 12.22 7.92 21.02
C ASP A 126 10.96 8.43 20.28
N GLN A 127 11.16 9.04 19.11
CA GLN A 127 10.06 9.49 18.27
C GLN A 127 9.16 8.34 17.84
N ALA A 128 9.72 7.19 17.44
CA ALA A 128 8.94 6.00 17.08
C ALA A 128 8.11 5.48 18.25
N PHE A 129 8.68 5.36 19.45
CA PHE A 129 7.94 4.91 20.64
C PHE A 129 6.84 5.90 21.08
N MET A 130 7.01 7.19 20.79
CA MET A 130 5.98 8.20 21.06
C MET A 130 4.78 8.12 20.10
N MET A 131 4.91 7.50 18.93
CA MET A 131 3.83 7.46 17.92
C MET A 131 2.68 6.54 18.30
N GLY A 132 2.94 5.47 19.05
CA GLY A 132 1.98 4.41 19.25
C GLY A 132 2.54 3.27 20.09
N ASP A 133 1.75 2.22 20.25
CA ASP A 133 2.18 1.07 21.02
C ASP A 133 3.14 0.22 20.16
N PHE A 134 4.29 -0.11 20.75
CA PHE A 134 5.32 -0.89 20.06
C PHE A 134 5.14 -2.37 20.38
N THR A 135 4.48 -3.09 19.48
CA THR A 135 4.19 -4.51 19.66
C THR A 135 5.37 -5.38 19.21
N VAL A 136 5.43 -6.60 19.74
CA VAL A 136 6.41 -7.61 19.30
C VAL A 136 6.27 -7.89 17.80
N ASP A 137 5.03 -7.92 17.29
CA ASP A 137 4.80 -8.17 15.86
C ASP A 137 5.30 -7.02 14.97
N LEU A 138 5.13 -5.77 15.40
CA LEU A 138 5.71 -4.62 14.70
C LEU A 138 7.23 -4.71 14.63
N PHE A 139 7.88 -5.19 15.70
CA PHE A 139 9.33 -5.45 15.68
C PHE A 139 9.71 -6.57 14.69
N HIS A 140 8.93 -7.65 14.60
CA HIS A 140 9.13 -8.68 13.57
C HIS A 140 9.01 -8.09 12.15
N CYS A 141 7.99 -7.26 11.89
CA CYS A 141 7.83 -6.59 10.60
C CYS A 141 9.05 -5.74 10.26
N ILE A 142 9.56 -4.95 11.22
CA ILE A 142 10.76 -4.12 11.04
C ILE A 142 11.99 -4.99 10.75
N ALA A 143 12.19 -6.07 11.50
CA ALA A 143 13.32 -6.97 11.31
C ALA A 143 13.31 -7.62 9.91
N ILE A 144 12.14 -8.09 9.46
CA ILE A 144 11.97 -8.66 8.12
C ILE A 144 12.21 -7.59 7.04
N ILE A 145 11.58 -6.42 7.15
CA ILE A 145 11.77 -5.33 6.18
C ILE A 145 13.24 -4.87 6.14
N ASN A 146 13.93 -4.83 7.28
CA ASN A 146 15.34 -4.47 7.33
C ASN A 146 16.25 -5.55 6.71
N SER A 147 15.86 -6.83 6.77
CA SER A 147 16.57 -7.91 6.09
C SER A 147 16.42 -7.89 4.56
N LEU A 148 15.41 -7.18 4.05
CA LEU A 148 15.10 -7.06 2.62
C LEU A 148 15.80 -5.86 1.96
N GLU A 149 16.97 -5.46 2.45
CA GLU A 149 17.72 -4.30 1.94
C GLU A 149 17.97 -4.39 0.42
N ASP A 150 18.31 -5.58 -0.07
CA ASP A 150 18.56 -5.84 -1.49
C ASP A 150 17.28 -5.94 -2.36
N PHE A 151 16.09 -5.90 -1.74
CA PHE A 151 14.80 -6.08 -2.41
C PHE A 151 13.88 -4.86 -2.23
N PRO A 152 14.22 -3.68 -2.79
CA PRO A 152 13.48 -2.44 -2.56
C PRO A 152 12.02 -2.46 -3.05
N HIS A 153 11.74 -3.23 -4.11
CA HIS A 153 10.39 -3.38 -4.65
C HIS A 153 9.48 -4.21 -3.71
N ILE A 154 10.03 -5.26 -3.09
CA ILE A 154 9.34 -6.07 -2.08
C ILE A 154 9.07 -5.22 -0.84
N CYS A 155 10.09 -4.51 -0.35
CA CYS A 155 9.95 -3.55 0.76
C CYS A 155 8.83 -2.54 0.51
N SER A 156 8.78 -1.96 -0.69
CA SER A 156 7.78 -0.93 -1.04
C SER A 156 6.36 -1.51 -1.05
N SER A 157 6.18 -2.73 -1.55
CA SER A 157 4.89 -3.43 -1.51
C SER A 157 4.43 -3.69 -0.08
N ILE A 158 5.33 -4.21 0.76
CA ILE A 158 5.04 -4.50 2.18
C ILE A 158 4.67 -3.21 2.93
N LEU A 159 5.42 -2.12 2.73
CA LEU A 159 5.15 -0.83 3.37
C LEU A 159 3.82 -0.23 2.90
N TRP A 160 3.43 -0.46 1.64
CA TRP A 160 2.11 -0.06 1.13
C TRP A 160 0.99 -0.83 1.81
N ASP A 161 1.12 -2.15 1.92
CA ASP A 161 0.12 -3.00 2.59
C ASP A 161 0.02 -2.69 4.09
N LEU A 162 1.15 -2.43 4.75
CA LEU A 162 1.21 -1.97 6.14
C LEU A 162 0.52 -0.62 6.32
N ARG A 163 0.61 0.29 5.33
CA ARG A 163 -0.09 1.58 5.35
C ARG A 163 -1.60 1.44 5.13
N ALA A 164 -2.00 0.49 4.31
CA ALA A 164 -3.41 0.18 4.09
C ALA A 164 -4.03 -0.61 5.26
N SER A 165 -3.21 -1.04 6.23
CA SER A 165 -3.68 -1.76 7.41
C SER A 165 -4.53 -0.88 8.31
N THR A 166 -5.62 -1.47 8.80
CA THR A 166 -6.53 -0.86 9.78
C THR A 166 -6.66 -1.80 10.98
N LYS A 167 -7.28 -1.35 12.07
CA LYS A 167 -7.55 -2.22 13.23
C LYS A 167 -8.44 -3.41 12.91
N GLU A 168 -9.29 -3.31 11.89
CA GLU A 168 -10.17 -4.40 11.46
C GLU A 168 -9.45 -5.41 10.56
N LYS A 169 -8.40 -4.96 9.86
CA LYS A 169 -7.55 -5.78 9.00
C LYS A 169 -6.08 -5.48 9.30
N GLU A 170 -5.63 -5.99 10.44
CA GLU A 170 -4.25 -5.82 10.88
C GLU A 170 -3.30 -6.57 9.95
N TYR A 171 -2.29 -5.87 9.46
CA TYR A 171 -1.23 -6.41 8.63
C TYR A 171 -0.05 -6.75 9.55
N THR A 172 0.29 -8.04 9.59
CA THR A 172 1.20 -8.61 10.58
C THR A 172 2.43 -9.23 9.93
N SER A 173 3.38 -9.64 10.75
CA SER A 173 4.55 -10.41 10.30
C SER A 173 4.19 -11.73 9.61
N LYS A 174 2.99 -12.29 9.88
CA LYS A 174 2.49 -13.48 9.18
C LYS A 174 2.13 -13.17 7.73
N ASP A 175 1.51 -12.03 7.49
CA ASP A 175 1.12 -11.59 6.14
C ASP A 175 2.34 -11.33 5.27
N ILE A 176 3.38 -10.71 5.85
CA ILE A 176 4.67 -10.52 5.17
C ILE A 176 5.28 -11.87 4.78
N ARG A 177 5.31 -12.84 5.70
CA ARG A 177 5.87 -14.17 5.42
C ARG A 177 5.09 -14.88 4.30
N HIS A 178 3.76 -14.88 4.38
CA HIS A 178 2.92 -15.48 3.34
C HIS A 178 3.12 -14.80 1.97
N TYR A 179 3.30 -13.47 1.95
CA TYR A 179 3.63 -12.73 0.73
C TYR A 179 4.98 -13.16 0.13
N LEU A 180 6.01 -13.31 0.97
CA LEU A 180 7.33 -13.76 0.54
C LEU A 180 7.31 -15.22 0.04
N GLU A 181 6.63 -16.12 0.74
CA GLU A 181 6.42 -17.53 0.35
C GLU A 181 5.69 -17.63 -1.00
N SER A 182 4.66 -16.80 -1.21
CA SER A 182 3.92 -16.75 -2.47
C SER A 182 4.82 -16.29 -3.63
N LYS A 183 5.68 -15.29 -3.39
CA LYS A 183 6.66 -14.80 -4.38
C LYS A 183 7.71 -15.86 -4.72
N GLU A 184 8.21 -16.58 -3.73
CA GLU A 184 9.18 -17.65 -3.91
C GLU A 184 8.58 -18.84 -4.66
N THR A 185 7.34 -19.22 -4.36
CA THR A 185 6.62 -20.28 -5.08
C THR A 185 6.45 -19.92 -6.57
N LEU A 186 6.09 -18.68 -6.86
CA LEU A 186 5.90 -18.20 -8.23
C LEU A 186 7.24 -18.10 -8.98
N HIS A 187 8.31 -17.68 -8.30
CA HIS A 187 9.65 -17.67 -8.86
C HIS A 187 10.17 -19.09 -9.13
N SER A 188 9.92 -20.03 -8.22
CA SER A 188 10.28 -21.44 -8.35
C SER A 188 9.51 -22.13 -9.47
N ALA A 189 8.21 -21.84 -9.61
CA ALA A 189 7.40 -22.31 -10.73
C ALA A 189 7.93 -21.77 -12.07
N THR A 190 8.25 -20.47 -12.13
CA THR A 190 8.83 -19.86 -13.34
C THR A 190 10.20 -20.47 -13.69
N LYS A 191 11.01 -20.79 -12.67
CA LYS A 191 12.30 -21.46 -12.85
C LYS A 191 12.14 -22.93 -13.27
N SER A 192 11.12 -23.64 -12.79
CA SER A 192 10.79 -25.00 -13.27
C SER A 192 10.31 -25.00 -14.73
N PHE A 193 9.63 -23.95 -15.18
CA PHE A 193 9.31 -23.76 -16.61
C PHE A 193 10.55 -23.38 -17.45
N SER A 194 11.66 -22.98 -16.84
CA SER A 194 12.83 -22.41 -17.53
C SER A 194 13.99 -23.40 -17.78
N VAL A 195 13.94 -24.64 -17.29
CA VAL A 195 15.10 -25.58 -17.45
C VAL A 195 14.77 -26.91 -18.13
N SER A 196 13.49 -27.27 -18.39
CA SER A 196 13.23 -28.45 -19.23
C SER A 196 11.89 -28.53 -19.98
N ASP A 197 10.91 -27.66 -19.73
CA ASP A 197 9.54 -27.85 -20.26
C ASP A 197 9.02 -26.73 -21.17
N ILE A 198 9.92 -26.09 -21.93
CA ILE A 198 9.55 -25.47 -23.23
C ILE A 198 10.25 -26.24 -24.34
N ALA A 199 10.13 -27.56 -24.33
CA ALA A 199 10.03 -28.29 -25.58
C ALA A 199 8.59 -28.12 -26.07
N LEU A 200 8.28 -26.94 -26.61
CA LEU A 200 7.19 -26.84 -27.58
C LEU A 200 7.66 -27.70 -28.75
N THR A 201 7.26 -28.98 -28.77
CA THR A 201 7.37 -29.81 -29.96
C THR A 201 6.50 -29.14 -31.01
N ALA A 202 7.09 -28.22 -31.76
CA ALA A 202 6.66 -27.92 -33.09
C ALA A 202 6.76 -29.25 -33.83
N HIS A 203 5.66 -29.99 -33.88
CA HIS A 203 5.46 -30.95 -34.94
C HIS A 203 5.40 -30.13 -36.22
N THR A 204 6.56 -29.80 -36.79
CA THR A 204 6.69 -29.63 -38.23
C THR A 204 6.52 -31.02 -38.83
N LYS A 205 5.30 -31.56 -38.77
CA LYS A 205 4.84 -32.40 -39.86
C LYS A 205 4.78 -31.45 -41.05
N SER A 206 5.88 -31.40 -41.80
CA SER A 206 5.81 -31.01 -43.20
C SER A 206 4.58 -31.70 -43.78
N PRO A 207 3.60 -30.98 -44.33
CA PRO A 207 2.53 -31.64 -45.07
C PRO A 207 3.25 -32.53 -46.08
N ASN A 208 3.04 -33.84 -46.01
CA ASN A 208 3.57 -34.76 -47.02
C ASN A 208 2.86 -34.38 -48.32
N VAL A 209 3.44 -33.43 -49.07
CA VAL A 209 2.91 -33.00 -50.34
C VAL A 209 3.01 -34.22 -51.25
N PRO A 210 1.88 -34.79 -51.71
CA PRO A 210 1.92 -36.01 -52.50
C PRO A 210 2.72 -35.77 -53.77
N THR A 211 3.67 -36.66 -54.06
CA THR A 211 4.44 -36.65 -55.31
C THR A 211 3.75 -37.57 -56.30
N CYS A 212 3.44 -37.06 -57.49
CA CYS A 212 2.77 -37.82 -58.54
C CYS A 212 3.70 -38.91 -59.09
N SER A 213 3.25 -40.16 -59.13
CA SER A 213 4.05 -41.29 -59.63
C SER A 213 4.31 -41.27 -61.14
N ASN A 214 3.53 -40.49 -61.92
CA ASN A 214 3.71 -40.35 -63.36
C ASN A 214 4.67 -39.21 -63.72
N CYS A 215 4.34 -37.96 -63.37
CA CYS A 215 5.16 -36.79 -63.75
C CYS A 215 6.26 -36.44 -62.73
N LYS A 216 6.31 -37.13 -61.58
CA LYS A 216 7.26 -36.93 -60.48
C LYS A 216 7.26 -35.52 -59.86
N ARG A 217 6.22 -34.72 -60.09
CA ARG A 217 6.05 -33.39 -59.47
C ARG A 217 5.27 -33.51 -58.15
N GLN A 218 5.60 -32.63 -57.22
CA GLN A 218 4.93 -32.50 -55.93
C GLN A 218 3.63 -31.68 -56.07
N GLY A 219 2.60 -32.03 -55.31
CA GLY A 219 1.37 -31.24 -55.17
C GLY A 219 0.09 -31.93 -55.62
N HIS A 220 0.17 -33.11 -56.23
CA HIS A 220 -0.98 -33.88 -56.73
C HIS A 220 -0.67 -35.37 -56.84
N SER A 221 -1.70 -36.21 -56.92
CA SER A 221 -1.58 -37.66 -57.16
C SER A 221 -1.70 -37.99 -58.66
N ASN A 222 -1.35 -39.22 -59.07
CA ASN A 222 -1.42 -39.65 -60.48
C ASN A 222 -2.83 -39.52 -61.09
N LEU A 223 -3.88 -39.67 -60.27
CA LEU A 223 -5.27 -39.51 -60.70
C LEU A 223 -5.57 -38.08 -61.21
N TYR A 224 -4.94 -37.07 -60.61
CA TYR A 224 -5.14 -35.65 -60.95
C TYR A 224 -4.00 -35.07 -61.79
N CYS A 225 -3.20 -35.93 -62.43
CA CYS A 225 -2.09 -35.52 -63.28
C CYS A 225 -2.58 -35.14 -64.68
N ILE A 226 -2.26 -33.91 -65.11
CA ILE A 226 -2.62 -33.38 -66.44
C ILE A 226 -1.57 -33.64 -67.53
N SER A 227 -0.41 -34.21 -67.16
CA SER A 227 0.63 -34.59 -68.12
C SER A 227 0.19 -35.77 -68.99
N PRO A 228 0.77 -35.95 -70.19
CA PRO A 228 0.44 -37.08 -71.06
C PRO A 228 0.59 -38.43 -70.32
N GLY A 229 -0.49 -39.22 -70.30
CA GLY A 229 -0.55 -40.51 -69.59
C GLY A 229 -1.00 -40.45 -68.12
N GLY A 230 -1.29 -39.26 -67.58
CA GLY A 230 -1.90 -39.08 -66.25
C GLY A 230 -3.43 -39.22 -66.26
N GLY A 231 -4.05 -39.34 -65.08
CA GLY A 231 -5.50 -39.57 -64.97
C GLY A 231 -6.40 -38.44 -65.51
N MET A 232 -5.86 -37.22 -65.65
CA MET A 232 -6.56 -36.06 -66.24
C MET A 232 -5.79 -35.45 -67.41
N ALA A 233 -5.07 -36.29 -68.18
CA ALA A 233 -4.29 -35.84 -69.33
C ALA A 233 -5.13 -34.99 -70.30
N GLY A 234 -4.68 -33.76 -70.57
CA GLY A 234 -5.33 -32.82 -71.50
C GLY A 234 -6.37 -31.86 -70.88
N LYS A 235 -6.64 -31.93 -69.57
CA LYS A 235 -7.49 -30.95 -68.86
C LYS A 235 -6.69 -29.80 -68.24
N THR A 236 -7.31 -28.63 -68.06
CA THR A 236 -6.70 -27.49 -67.36
C THR A 236 -7.21 -27.39 -65.92
N ILE A 237 -6.46 -26.72 -65.02
CA ILE A 237 -6.75 -26.66 -63.57
C ILE A 237 -8.04 -25.88 -63.24
N GLN A 238 -8.67 -25.22 -64.22
CA GLN A 238 -9.83 -24.32 -64.03
C GLN A 238 -11.17 -24.90 -64.52
N GLU A 239 -11.22 -26.18 -64.91
CA GLU A 239 -12.47 -26.94 -65.17
C GLU A 239 -12.65 -28.07 -64.15
#